data_AF-A0A9X2DR86-F1
#
_entry.id   AF-A0A9X2DR86-F1
#
_cell.length_a   1.000
_cell.length_b   1.000
_cell.length_c   1.000
_cell.angle_alpha   90.00
_cell.angle_beta   90.00
_cell.angle_gamma   90.00
#
_symmetry.space_group_name_H-M   'P 1'
#
loop_
_entity.id
_entity.type
_entity.pdbx_description
1 polymer ?
#
loop_
_entity_poly.entity_id
_entity_poly.type
_entity_poly.pdbx_seq_one_letter_code
_entity_poly.pdbx_strand_id
1 'polypeptide(L)'
;MKQFWRLFLVLQIVGITAALTAVSLSDFVQAEQAESEEERPWPCAEGINDHIDYYYELLAEKNRPHEVERWQNIKKERDLLLKAINEAQKRELLAESKQEKEWAAQHEKLQKAFLEAVKKRDEEQISQLLTELFAQYELRNKLLKEKVVESE
;
A
#
# COMPACT_ATOMS: atom_id res chain seq x y z
N MET A 1 51.07 16.46 41.60
CA MET A 1 50.48 16.56 40.25
C MET A 1 50.11 15.22 39.61
N LYS A 2 50.95 14.17 39.63
CA LYS A 2 50.64 12.87 39.00
C LYS A 2 49.41 12.13 39.58
N GLN A 3 49.13 12.26 40.88
CA GLN A 3 47.97 11.62 41.51
C GLN A 3 46.64 12.30 41.18
N PHE A 4 46.62 13.64 41.06
CA PHE A 4 45.45 14.38 40.59
C PHE A 4 45.09 14.05 39.14
N TRP A 5 46.10 13.85 38.29
CA TRP A 5 45.88 13.45 36.90
C TRP A 5 45.30 12.03 36.78
N ARG A 6 45.72 11.11 37.64
CA ARG A 6 45.15 9.74 37.71
C ARG A 6 43.69 9.77 38.17
N LEU A 7 43.37 10.57 39.19
CA LEU A 7 41.98 10.73 39.66
C LEU A 7 41.08 11.38 38.60
N PHE A 8 41.60 12.38 37.88
CA PHE A 8 40.89 13.01 36.77
C PHE A 8 40.59 12.02 35.64
N LEU A 9 41.57 11.20 35.24
CA LEU A 9 41.36 10.18 34.21
C LEU A 9 40.35 9.10 34.62
N VAL A 10 40.39 8.65 35.88
CA VAL A 10 39.41 7.67 36.38
C VAL A 10 38.00 8.26 36.37
N LEU A 11 37.85 9.54 36.72
CA LEU A 11 36.56 10.22 36.73
C LEU A 11 35.99 10.41 35.30
N GLN A 12 36.87 10.68 34.32
CA GLN A 12 36.50 10.73 32.90
C GLN A 12 36.04 9.35 32.38
N ILE A 13 36.75 8.27 32.74
CA ILE A 13 36.39 6.91 32.32
C ILE A 13 35.03 6.51 32.93
N VAL A 14 34.81 6.80 34.22
CA VAL A 14 33.51 6.51 34.87
C VAL A 14 32.38 7.29 34.20
N GLY A 15 32.59 8.57 33.87
CA GLY A 15 31.62 9.39 33.14
C GLY A 15 31.27 8.84 31.77
N ILE A 16 32.27 8.42 30.99
CA ILE A 16 32.06 7.80 29.65
C ILE A 16 31.32 6.47 29.78
N THR A 17 31.66 5.63 30.76
CA THR A 17 30.97 4.35 30.97
C THR A 17 29.52 4.54 31.41
N ALA A 18 29.23 5.54 32.24
CA ALA A 18 27.86 5.87 32.66
C ALA A 18 27.02 6.45 31.53
N ALA A 19 27.62 7.25 30.63
CA ALA A 19 26.94 7.75 29.44
C ALA A 19 26.62 6.63 28.44
N LEU A 20 27.56 5.69 28.22
CA LEU A 20 27.35 4.55 27.33
C LEU A 20 26.24 3.61 27.85
N THR A 21 26.19 3.34 29.16
CA THR A 21 25.13 2.49 29.74
C THR A 21 23.76 3.18 29.76
N ALA A 22 23.70 4.51 29.90
CA ALA A 22 22.46 5.27 29.81
C ALA A 22 21.86 5.26 28.39
N VAL A 23 22.70 5.39 27.35
CA VAL A 23 22.26 5.30 25.94
C VAL A 23 21.72 3.89 25.62
N SER A 24 22.36 2.83 26.10
CA SER A 24 21.84 1.47 25.89
C SER A 24 20.52 1.19 26.62
N LEU A 25 20.26 1.83 27.77
CA LEU A 25 19.00 1.70 28.49
C LEU A 25 17.87 2.53 27.85
N SER A 26 18.17 3.70 27.27
CA SER A 26 17.17 4.47 26.52
C SER A 26 16.74 3.76 25.24
N ASP A 27 17.67 3.10 24.54
CA ASP A 27 17.33 2.29 23.35
C ASP A 27 16.52 1.04 23.71
N PHE A 28 16.76 0.43 24.88
CA PHE A 28 15.99 -0.74 25.35
C PHE A 28 14.55 -0.38 25.74
N VAL A 29 14.32 0.78 26.35
CA VAL A 29 12.97 1.26 26.71
C VAL A 29 12.18 1.76 25.49
N GLN A 30 12.88 2.22 24.44
CA GLN A 30 12.24 2.66 23.20
C GLN A 30 11.91 1.50 22.23
N ALA A 31 12.55 0.34 22.41
CA ALA A 31 12.24 -0.88 21.66
C ALA A 31 10.97 -1.62 22.15
N GLU A 32 10.54 -1.41 23.40
CA GLU A 32 9.30 -2.02 23.94
C GLU A 32 8.02 -1.19 23.66
N GLN A 33 8.15 -0.01 23.04
CA GLN A 33 7.03 0.87 22.67
C GLN A 33 6.82 1.03 21.16
N ALA A 34 7.40 0.12 20.37
CA ALA A 34 7.21 0.07 18.92
C ALA A 34 6.64 -1.29 18.51
N GLU A 35 5.35 -1.51 18.77
CA GLU A 35 4.44 -2.33 17.94
C GLU A 35 3.03 -2.37 18.56
N SER A 36 2.39 -1.21 18.63
CA SER A 36 1.00 -1.17 18.18
C SER A 36 1.05 -0.56 16.79
N GLU A 37 1.31 -1.38 15.79
CA GLU A 37 0.92 -1.05 14.42
C GLU A 37 -0.60 -0.92 14.42
N GLU A 38 -1.10 0.26 14.81
CA GLU A 38 -2.29 0.79 14.14
C GLU A 38 -1.92 0.77 12.66
N GLU A 39 -2.53 -0.16 11.93
CA GLU A 39 -2.57 -0.18 10.47
C GLU A 39 -3.03 1.20 10.01
N ARG A 40 -2.08 2.12 9.81
CA ARG A 40 -2.36 3.36 9.12
C ARG A 40 -2.81 2.91 7.74
N PRO A 41 -4.02 3.25 7.28
CA PRO A 41 -4.39 3.03 5.90
C PRO A 41 -3.30 3.72 5.09
N TRP A 42 -2.54 2.93 4.33
CA TRP A 42 -1.43 3.43 3.53
C TRP A 42 -1.99 4.63 2.76
N PRO A 43 -1.45 5.86 2.95
CA PRO A 43 -1.87 6.96 2.12
C PRO A 43 -1.43 6.59 0.72
N CYS A 44 -2.34 6.04 -0.08
CA CYS A 44 -2.15 5.85 -1.50
C CYS A 44 -1.92 7.26 -2.04
N ALA A 45 -0.63 7.63 -2.15
CA ALA A 45 -0.21 8.93 -2.62
C ALA A 45 -0.91 9.20 -3.95
N GLU A 46 -1.45 10.41 -4.11
CA GLU A 46 -1.97 10.91 -5.37
C GLU A 46 -1.01 10.49 -6.51
N GLY A 47 -1.53 9.82 -7.53
CA GLY A 47 -0.75 9.33 -8.68
C GLY A 47 -0.28 7.88 -8.61
N ILE A 48 -0.38 7.16 -7.48
CA ILE A 48 0.00 5.73 -7.45
C ILE A 48 -0.83 4.88 -8.41
N ASN A 49 -2.09 5.25 -8.62
CA ASN A 49 -2.98 4.56 -9.56
C ASN A 49 -2.46 4.64 -11.00
N ASP A 50 -1.90 5.79 -11.42
CA ASP A 50 -1.36 5.95 -12.77
C ASP A 50 -0.13 5.04 -13.00
N HIS A 51 0.70 4.88 -11.96
CA HIS A 51 1.83 3.95 -12.00
C HIS A 51 1.37 2.50 -12.09
N ILE A 52 0.37 2.10 -11.29
CA ILE A 52 -0.19 0.75 -11.32
C ILE A 52 -0.85 0.46 -12.67
N ASP A 53 -1.62 1.43 -13.19
CA ASP A 53 -2.30 1.30 -14.46
C ASP A 53 -1.33 1.10 -15.62
N TYR A 54 -0.26 1.90 -15.65
CA TYR A 54 0.80 1.75 -16.63
C TYR A 54 1.55 0.42 -16.47
N TYR A 55 1.79 0.00 -15.23
CA TYR A 55 2.44 -1.28 -14.95
C TYR A 55 1.63 -2.47 -15.48
N TYR A 56 0.31 -2.49 -15.26
CA TYR A 56 -0.55 -3.54 -15.80
C TYR A 56 -0.69 -3.49 -17.31
N GLU A 57 -0.69 -2.29 -17.90
CA GLU A 57 -0.68 -2.12 -19.36
C GLU A 57 0.59 -2.75 -19.97
N LEU A 58 1.77 -2.45 -19.43
CA LEU A 58 3.04 -3.06 -19.87
C LEU A 58 3.06 -4.59 -19.71
N LEU A 59 2.51 -5.11 -18.62
CA LEU A 59 2.44 -6.55 -18.38
C LEU A 59 1.45 -7.22 -19.33
N ALA A 60 0.34 -6.56 -19.67
CA ALA A 60 -0.60 -7.02 -20.67
C ALA A 60 0.05 -7.03 -22.06
N GLU A 61 0.71 -5.94 -22.46
CA GLU A 61 1.44 -5.88 -23.73
C GLU A 61 2.45 -7.01 -23.89
N LYS A 62 3.15 -7.38 -22.81
CA LYS A 62 4.12 -8.47 -22.83
C LYS A 62 3.47 -9.86 -22.87
N ASN A 63 2.50 -10.12 -21.99
CA ASN A 63 2.03 -11.48 -21.71
C ASN A 63 0.68 -11.80 -22.36
N ARG A 64 -0.19 -10.80 -22.57
CA ARG A 64 -1.54 -10.93 -23.15
C ARG A 64 -1.95 -9.70 -23.97
N PRO A 65 -1.35 -9.47 -25.16
CA PRO A 65 -1.59 -8.25 -25.94
C PRO A 65 -3.07 -7.99 -26.27
N HIS A 66 -3.88 -9.06 -26.39
CA HIS A 66 -5.31 -8.98 -26.64
C HIS A 66 -6.13 -8.41 -25.47
N GLU A 67 -5.58 -8.40 -24.25
CA GLU A 67 -6.25 -7.86 -23.06
C GLU A 67 -5.94 -6.36 -22.83
N VAL A 68 -5.02 -5.77 -23.59
CA VAL A 68 -4.62 -4.35 -23.42
C VAL A 68 -5.82 -3.42 -23.62
N GLU A 69 -6.59 -3.64 -24.69
CA GLU A 69 -7.80 -2.84 -24.97
C GLU A 69 -8.84 -2.99 -23.87
N ARG A 70 -8.99 -4.21 -23.33
CA ARG A 70 -9.88 -4.47 -22.19
C ARG A 70 -9.45 -3.65 -20.98
N TRP A 71 -8.16 -3.65 -20.65
CA TRP A 71 -7.63 -2.85 -19.55
C TRP A 71 -7.86 -1.34 -19.72
N GLN A 72 -7.60 -0.83 -20.92
CA GLN A 72 -7.83 0.59 -21.23
C GLN A 72 -9.31 0.98 -21.06
N ASN A 73 -10.23 0.12 -21.47
CA ASN A 73 -11.67 0.33 -21.29
C ASN A 73 -12.06 0.34 -19.81
N ILE A 74 -11.54 -0.59 -19.01
CA ILE A 74 -11.76 -0.66 -17.56
C ILE A 74 -11.29 0.64 -16.87
N LYS A 75 -10.07 1.09 -17.20
CA LYS A 75 -9.49 2.34 -16.68
C LYS A 75 -10.36 3.55 -17.02
N LYS A 76 -10.75 3.67 -18.29
CA LYS A 76 -11.58 4.78 -18.77
C LYS A 76 -12.93 4.83 -18.05
N GLU A 77 -13.60 3.69 -17.89
CA GLU A 77 -14.87 3.61 -17.16
C GLU A 77 -14.69 3.99 -15.68
N ARG A 78 -13.67 3.43 -15.01
CA ARG A 78 -13.34 3.75 -13.62
C ARG A 78 -13.16 5.25 -13.41
N ASP A 79 -12.42 5.92 -14.28
CA ASP A 79 -12.13 7.35 -14.16
C ASP A 79 -13.39 8.21 -14.34
N LEU A 80 -14.33 7.79 -15.20
CA LEU A 80 -15.62 8.45 -15.34
C LEU A 80 -16.48 8.27 -14.09
N LEU A 81 -16.53 7.06 -13.54
CA LEU A 81 -17.29 6.74 -12.32
C LEU A 81 -16.75 7.49 -11.11
N LEU A 82 -15.43 7.51 -10.91
CA LEU A 82 -14.81 8.25 -9.81
C LEU A 82 -15.04 9.75 -9.92
N LYS A 83 -15.05 10.33 -11.14
CA LYS A 83 -15.42 11.74 -11.33
C LYS A 83 -16.86 12.01 -10.92
N ALA A 84 -17.81 11.17 -11.35
CA ALA A 84 -19.21 11.29 -10.97
C ALA A 84 -19.42 11.17 -9.45
N ILE A 85 -18.78 10.18 -8.82
CA ILE A 85 -18.81 10.00 -7.35
C ILE A 85 -18.20 11.21 -6.64
N ASN A 86 -17.06 11.73 -7.11
CA ASN A 86 -16.43 12.91 -6.50
C ASN A 86 -17.32 14.16 -6.61
N GLU A 87 -18.11 14.29 -7.67
CA GLU A 87 -19.10 15.36 -7.82
C GLU A 87 -20.30 15.17 -6.88
N ALA A 88 -20.76 13.94 -6.70
CA ALA A 88 -21.84 13.58 -5.77
C ALA A 88 -21.42 13.68 -4.28
N GLN A 89 -20.21 13.24 -3.93
CA GLN A 89 -19.68 13.25 -2.56
C GLN A 89 -19.42 14.65 -1.99
N LYS A 90 -19.28 15.66 -2.86
CA LYS A 90 -19.34 17.07 -2.43
C LYS A 90 -20.67 17.44 -1.77
N ARG A 91 -21.70 16.59 -1.91
CA ARG A 91 -23.05 16.77 -1.37
C ARG A 91 -23.34 15.89 -0.15
N GLU A 92 -22.70 14.71 0.00
CA GLU A 92 -22.84 13.81 1.17
C GLU A 92 -21.71 12.76 1.27
N LEU A 93 -21.38 12.30 2.50
CA LEU A 93 -20.43 11.22 2.74
C LEU A 93 -21.08 9.85 2.47
N LEU A 94 -20.73 9.21 1.35
CA LEU A 94 -21.17 7.85 1.03
C LEU A 94 -20.46 6.83 1.93
N ALA A 95 -21.22 6.03 2.67
CA ALA A 95 -20.66 4.94 3.47
C ALA A 95 -20.16 3.78 2.58
N GLU A 96 -19.15 3.04 3.05
CA GLU A 96 -18.72 1.80 2.39
C GLU A 96 -19.78 0.70 2.53
N SER A 97 -20.08 0.04 1.41
CA SER A 97 -21.02 -1.08 1.40
C SER A 97 -20.34 -2.37 1.86
N LYS A 98 -21.14 -3.36 2.32
CA LYS A 98 -20.60 -4.69 2.66
C LYS A 98 -19.91 -5.35 1.45
N GLN A 99 -20.45 -5.14 0.25
CA GLN A 99 -19.89 -5.70 -0.99
C GLN A 99 -18.53 -5.10 -1.32
N GLU A 100 -18.29 -3.83 -1.00
CA GLU A 100 -16.97 -3.20 -1.19
C GLU A 100 -15.91 -3.79 -0.28
N LYS A 101 -16.27 -4.12 0.96
CA LYS A 101 -15.37 -4.80 1.90
C LYS A 101 -15.02 -6.21 1.43
N GLU A 102 -16.02 -6.95 0.92
CA GLU A 102 -15.82 -8.28 0.33
C GLU A 102 -14.93 -8.20 -0.92
N TRP A 103 -15.16 -7.23 -1.79
CA TRP A 103 -14.32 -6.93 -2.94
C TRP A 103 -12.87 -6.62 -2.52
N ALA A 104 -12.68 -5.74 -1.54
CA ALA A 104 -11.35 -5.34 -1.07
C ALA A 104 -10.54 -6.53 -0.54
N ALA A 105 -11.18 -7.40 0.24
CA ALA A 105 -10.55 -8.62 0.76
C ALA A 105 -10.16 -9.61 -0.35
N GLN A 106 -10.97 -9.72 -1.42
CA GLN A 106 -10.62 -10.54 -2.58
C GLN A 106 -9.49 -9.92 -3.38
N HIS A 107 -9.55 -8.61 -3.62
CA HIS A 107 -8.54 -7.85 -4.33
C HIS A 107 -7.19 -7.96 -3.63
N GLU A 108 -7.14 -7.81 -2.31
CA GLU A 108 -5.90 -7.94 -1.53
C GLU A 108 -5.26 -9.33 -1.68
N LYS A 109 -6.06 -10.41 -1.59
CA LYS A 109 -5.55 -11.78 -1.80
C LYS A 109 -4.98 -11.96 -3.20
N LEU A 110 -5.66 -11.43 -4.20
CA LEU A 110 -5.22 -11.50 -5.59
C LEU A 110 -3.93 -10.70 -5.82
N GLN A 111 -3.83 -9.50 -5.26
CA GLN A 111 -2.60 -8.68 -5.30
C GLN A 111 -1.42 -9.38 -4.64
N LYS A 112 -1.62 -10.06 -3.50
CA LYS A 112 -0.58 -10.87 -2.84
C LYS A 112 -0.10 -12.01 -3.76
N ALA A 113 -1.02 -12.74 -4.37
CA ALA A 113 -0.66 -13.81 -5.32
C ALA A 113 0.09 -13.24 -6.54
N PHE A 114 -0.38 -12.12 -7.08
CA PHE A 114 0.24 -11.44 -8.21
C PHE A 114 1.66 -10.96 -7.89
N LEU A 115 1.85 -10.35 -6.73
CA LEU A 115 3.17 -9.92 -6.25
C LEU A 115 4.14 -11.10 -6.16
N GLU A 116 3.70 -12.24 -5.65
CA GLU A 116 4.55 -13.44 -5.58
C GLU A 116 4.92 -13.98 -6.96
N ALA A 117 3.98 -13.97 -7.93
CA ALA A 117 4.26 -14.34 -9.31
C ALA A 117 5.29 -13.39 -9.95
N VAL A 118 5.16 -12.07 -9.74
CA VAL A 118 6.10 -11.06 -10.20
C VAL A 118 7.49 -11.24 -9.58
N LYS A 119 7.59 -11.47 -8.26
CA LYS A 119 8.87 -11.71 -7.58
C LYS A 119 9.59 -12.93 -8.15
N LYS A 120 8.85 -14.00 -8.44
CA LYS A 120 9.37 -15.24 -9.04
C LYS A 120 9.61 -15.14 -10.54
N ARG A 121 9.15 -14.05 -11.18
CA ARG A 121 9.14 -13.87 -12.64
C ARG A 121 8.42 -15.02 -13.35
N ASP A 122 7.35 -15.52 -12.74
CA ASP A 122 6.54 -16.60 -13.30
C ASP A 122 5.58 -16.02 -14.35
N GLU A 123 6.00 -16.02 -15.61
CA GLU A 123 5.26 -15.36 -16.70
C GLU A 123 3.89 -16.00 -16.95
N GLU A 124 3.76 -17.32 -16.75
CA GLU A 124 2.49 -18.02 -16.91
C GLU A 124 1.52 -17.62 -15.81
N GLN A 125 1.97 -17.63 -14.56
CA GLN A 125 1.16 -17.22 -13.42
C GLN A 125 0.80 -15.74 -13.48
N ILE A 126 1.73 -14.87 -13.90
CA ILE A 126 1.47 -13.44 -14.15
C ILE A 126 0.36 -13.30 -15.20
N SER A 127 0.43 -14.03 -16.31
CA SER A 127 -0.57 -13.96 -17.39
C SER A 127 -1.98 -14.35 -16.90
N GLN A 128 -2.09 -15.43 -16.12
CA GLN A 128 -3.36 -15.88 -15.57
C GLN A 128 -3.94 -14.88 -14.57
N LEU A 129 -3.12 -14.48 -13.58
CA LEU A 129 -3.54 -13.56 -12.52
C LEU A 129 -3.85 -12.16 -13.05
N LEU A 130 -3.20 -11.69 -14.12
CA LEU A 130 -3.53 -10.41 -14.77
C LEU A 130 -4.97 -10.40 -15.31
N THR A 131 -5.41 -11.52 -15.88
CA THR A 131 -6.79 -11.68 -16.37
C THR A 131 -7.80 -11.63 -15.22
N GLU A 132 -7.47 -12.27 -14.10
CA GLU A 132 -8.29 -12.24 -12.88
C GLU A 132 -8.33 -10.83 -12.26
N LEU A 133 -7.20 -10.11 -12.29
CA LEU A 133 -7.12 -8.74 -11.81
C LEU A 133 -8.05 -7.83 -12.62
N PHE A 134 -8.04 -7.95 -13.95
CA PHE A 134 -8.93 -7.16 -14.81
C PHE A 134 -10.40 -7.44 -14.52
N ALA A 135 -10.77 -8.72 -14.30
CA ALA A 135 -12.12 -9.07 -13.88
C ALA A 135 -12.50 -8.47 -12.51
N GLN A 136 -11.56 -8.42 -11.55
CA GLN A 136 -11.77 -7.76 -10.26
C GLN A 136 -11.95 -6.24 -10.40
N TYR A 137 -11.22 -5.57 -11.31
CA TYR A 137 -11.44 -4.15 -11.58
C TYR A 137 -12.79 -3.89 -12.28
N GLU A 138 -13.24 -4.78 -13.17
CA GLU A 138 -14.59 -4.70 -13.75
C GLU A 138 -15.68 -4.84 -12.68
N LEU A 139 -15.49 -5.75 -11.72
CA LEU A 139 -16.39 -5.89 -10.57
C LEU A 139 -16.42 -4.61 -9.74
N ARG A 140 -15.25 -3.99 -9.51
CA ARG A 140 -15.15 -2.70 -8.83
C ARG A 140 -15.94 -1.62 -9.57
N ASN A 141 -15.80 -1.52 -10.89
CA ASN A 141 -16.54 -0.56 -11.69
C ASN A 141 -18.07 -0.76 -11.57
N LYS A 142 -18.55 -2.00 -11.50
CA LYS A 142 -19.98 -2.28 -11.26
C LYS A 142 -20.44 -1.73 -9.91
N LEU A 143 -19.68 -1.97 -8.83
CA LEU A 143 -19.99 -1.44 -7.50
C LEU A 143 -19.96 0.10 -7.48
N LEU A 144 -18.97 0.72 -8.14
CA LEU A 144 -18.91 2.18 -8.27
C LEU A 144 -20.11 2.74 -9.06
N LYS A 145 -20.56 2.02 -10.09
CA LYS A 145 -21.72 2.42 -10.88
C LYS A 145 -23.02 2.36 -10.09
N GLU A 146 -23.21 1.34 -9.26
CA GLU A 146 -24.35 1.26 -8.33
C GLU A 146 -24.40 2.48 -7.41
N LYS A 147 -23.24 2.90 -6.89
CA LYS A 147 -23.13 4.12 -6.07
C LYS A 147 -23.49 5.41 -6.81
N VAL A 148 -23.09 5.54 -8.09
CA VAL A 148 -23.47 6.70 -8.90
C VAL A 148 -25.00 6.75 -9.06
N VAL A 149 -25.64 5.62 -9.38
CA VAL A 149 -27.10 5.53 -9.55
C VAL A 149 -27.84 5.83 -8.24
N GLU A 150 -27.36 5.37 -7.09
CA GLU A 150 -27.96 5.68 -5.79
C GLU A 150 -27.81 7.16 -5.38
N SER A 151 -26.91 7.90 -6.02
CA SER A 151 -26.63 9.31 -5.70
C SER A 151 -27.36 10.34 -6.58
N GLU A 152 -28.06 9.89 -7.64
CA GLU A 152 -28.92 10.71 -8.51
C GLU A 152 -30.36 10.80 -7.99
#